data_AF-A0A7X1LF73-F1
#
_entry.id   AF-A0A7X1LF73-F1
#
_cell.length_a   1.000
_cell.length_b   1.000
_cell.length_c   1.000
_cell.angle_alpha   90.00
_cell.angle_beta   90.00
_cell.angle_gamma   90.00
#
_symmetry.space_group_name_H-M   'P 1'
#
loop_
_entity.id
_entity.type
_entity.pdbx_description
1 polymer ?
#
loop_
_entity_poly.entity_id
_entity_poly.type
_entity_poly.pdbx_seq_one_letter_code
_entity_poly.pdbx_strand_id
1 'polypeptide(L)'
;MNTWRQSTQWRMISREAIKRWNAKRETLPKCGARRKRDGLPCSQLAKENGRCHYHGGTTPKGDQWGLVQWPNGKAPDAEAKLQAKLKRIERIRKAKAKRLAAMSPEERQRYDQRAKTHAPGPAAERARRRDDRKRAAEIRASLETPDEKPVSAELAELQRQAAALEEARDHYRRLAEQEQAKQDRGVFG
;
A
#
# COMPACT_ATOMS: atom_id res chain seq x y z
N MET A 1 -30.68 -16.30 37.26
CA MET A 1 -30.56 -14.92 36.74
C MET A 1 -30.06 -14.02 37.87
N ASN A 2 -29.15 -13.08 37.59
CA ASN A 2 -28.55 -12.22 38.61
C ASN A 2 -29.46 -11.00 38.89
N THR A 3 -30.12 -10.99 40.06
CA THR A 3 -31.10 -9.97 40.49
C THR A 3 -30.55 -8.55 40.46
N TRP A 4 -29.25 -8.38 40.74
CA TRP A 4 -28.56 -7.08 40.66
C TRP A 4 -28.66 -6.45 39.25
N ARG A 5 -28.44 -7.24 38.19
CA ARG A 5 -28.48 -6.76 36.80
C ARG A 5 -29.88 -6.31 36.36
N GLN A 6 -30.92 -6.72 37.08
CA GLN A 6 -32.30 -6.35 36.79
C GLN A 6 -32.79 -5.16 37.63
N SER A 7 -32.02 -4.75 38.65
CA SER A 7 -32.36 -3.64 39.53
C SER A 7 -32.44 -2.30 38.82
N THR A 8 -33.25 -1.38 39.35
CA THR A 8 -33.37 0.00 38.85
C THR A 8 -32.03 0.73 38.90
N GLN A 9 -31.26 0.55 39.98
CA GLN A 9 -29.93 1.15 40.15
C GLN A 9 -28.98 0.73 39.02
N TRP A 10 -28.92 -0.57 38.70
CA TRP A 10 -28.10 -1.06 37.59
C TRP A 10 -28.52 -0.49 36.23
N ARG A 11 -29.83 -0.37 35.99
CA ARG A 11 -30.35 0.25 34.75
C ARG A 11 -29.94 1.72 34.63
N MET A 12 -29.95 2.48 35.72
CA MET A 12 -29.50 3.88 35.72
C MET A 12 -28.00 3.98 35.43
N ILE A 13 -27.16 3.19 36.10
CA ILE A 13 -25.71 3.14 35.86
C ILE A 13 -25.42 2.78 34.39
N SER A 14 -26.14 1.79 33.85
CA SER A 14 -25.97 1.35 32.46
C SER A 14 -26.34 2.45 31.46
N ARG A 15 -27.47 3.15 31.69
CA ARG A 15 -27.90 4.26 30.84
C ARG A 15 -26.88 5.39 30.84
N GLU A 16 -26.39 5.76 32.03
CA GLU A 16 -25.40 6.82 32.17
C GLU A 16 -24.07 6.46 31.49
N ALA A 17 -23.61 5.21 31.62
CA ALA A 17 -22.43 4.71 30.93
C ALA A 17 -22.58 4.79 29.40
N ILE A 18 -23.73 4.39 28.84
CA ILE A 18 -24.01 4.48 27.40
C ILE A 18 -24.05 5.94 26.93
N LYS A 19 -24.67 6.85 27.69
CA LYS A 19 -24.68 8.28 27.38
C LYS A 19 -23.26 8.84 27.28
N ARG A 20 -22.43 8.58 28.29
CA ARG A 20 -21.01 9.02 28.33
C ARG A 20 -20.20 8.44 27.17
N TRP A 21 -20.42 7.18 26.83
CA TRP A 21 -19.77 6.55 25.69
C TRP A 21 -20.18 7.19 24.36
N ASN A 22 -21.48 7.39 24.14
CA ASN A 22 -21.99 7.99 22.91
C ASN A 22 -21.49 9.43 22.72
N ALA A 23 -21.40 10.22 23.80
CA ALA A 23 -20.87 11.58 23.75
C ALA A 23 -19.41 11.65 23.24
N LYS A 24 -18.59 10.62 23.53
CA LYS A 24 -17.19 10.55 23.07
C LYS A 24 -17.03 9.79 21.75
N ARG A 25 -17.98 8.93 21.39
CA ARG A 25 -17.84 7.98 20.27
C ARG A 25 -17.58 8.65 18.93
N GLU A 26 -18.14 9.83 18.71
CA GLU A 26 -18.02 10.55 17.44
C GLU A 26 -16.59 10.99 17.16
N THR A 27 -15.89 11.52 18.18
CA THR A 27 -14.52 12.02 18.08
C THR A 27 -13.46 10.93 18.02
N LEU A 28 -13.82 9.69 18.36
CA LEU A 28 -12.90 8.56 18.29
C LEU A 28 -12.56 8.18 16.83
N PRO A 29 -11.31 7.79 16.56
CA PRO A 29 -10.86 7.45 15.21
C PRO A 29 -11.67 6.29 14.62
N LYS A 30 -12.04 6.44 13.35
CA LYS A 30 -12.72 5.39 12.57
C LYS A 30 -11.70 4.56 11.81
N CYS A 31 -12.10 3.33 11.48
CA CYS A 31 -11.25 2.39 10.78
C CYS A 31 -10.85 2.85 9.37
N GLY A 32 -11.75 3.51 8.63
CA GLY A 32 -11.51 4.03 7.28
C GLY A 32 -11.20 3.00 6.19
N ALA A 33 -11.09 1.70 6.52
CA ALA A 33 -10.81 0.66 5.54
C ALA A 33 -11.98 0.49 4.56
N ARG A 34 -11.68 0.13 3.31
CA ARG A 34 -12.68 -0.08 2.27
C ARG A 34 -13.61 -1.23 2.64
N ARG A 35 -14.91 -0.97 2.81
CA ARG A 35 -15.93 -1.99 3.11
C ARG A 35 -16.13 -2.88 1.89
N LYS A 36 -16.33 -4.19 2.13
CA LYS A 36 -16.55 -5.18 1.06
C LYS A 36 -17.88 -4.98 0.32
N ARG A 37 -18.93 -4.55 1.01
CA ARG A 37 -20.31 -4.50 0.46
C ARG A 37 -20.53 -3.37 -0.55
N ASP A 38 -19.92 -2.21 -0.31
CA ASP A 38 -20.25 -0.95 -1.01
C ASP A 38 -19.01 -0.12 -1.37
N GLY A 39 -17.80 -0.57 -1.04
CA GLY A 39 -16.56 0.16 -1.35
C GLY A 39 -16.35 1.43 -0.53
N LEU A 40 -17.28 1.82 0.34
CA LEU A 40 -17.16 3.03 1.15
C LEU A 40 -16.24 2.82 2.36
N PRO A 41 -15.72 3.90 2.99
CA PRO A 41 -14.91 3.80 4.19
C PRO A 41 -15.66 3.20 5.38
N CYS A 42 -14.96 2.37 6.16
CA CYS A 42 -15.52 1.76 7.37
C CYS A 42 -15.64 2.77 8.51
N SER A 43 -16.87 2.97 8.99
CA SER A 43 -17.21 3.87 10.10
C SER A 43 -17.12 3.21 11.49
N GLN A 44 -16.69 1.95 11.57
CA GLN A 44 -16.46 1.29 12.87
C GLN A 44 -15.26 1.92 13.59
N LEU A 45 -15.29 1.90 14.92
CA LEU A 45 -14.18 2.42 15.73
C LEU A 45 -12.89 1.66 15.47
N ALA A 46 -11.81 2.41 15.30
CA ALA A 46 -10.47 1.85 15.18
C ALA A 46 -9.98 1.34 16.55
N LYS A 47 -9.22 0.24 16.52
CA LYS A 47 -8.38 -0.21 17.64
C LYS A 47 -7.01 0.46 17.55
N GLU A 48 -6.09 0.10 18.45
CA GLU A 48 -4.73 0.65 18.53
C GLU A 48 -3.94 0.57 17.21
N ASN A 49 -4.22 -0.42 16.35
CA ASN A 49 -3.58 -0.54 15.04
C ASN A 49 -4.22 0.32 13.93
N GLY A 50 -5.22 1.15 14.25
CA GLY A 50 -5.94 2.00 13.30
C GLY A 50 -7.08 1.30 12.53
N ARG A 51 -7.35 0.01 12.79
CA ARG A 51 -8.41 -0.76 12.13
C ARG A 51 -9.45 -1.29 13.12
N CYS A 52 -10.68 -1.49 12.67
CA CYS A 52 -11.72 -2.13 13.49
C CYS A 52 -11.56 -3.66 13.49
N HIS A 53 -12.25 -4.36 14.38
CA HIS A 53 -12.17 -5.83 14.48
C HIS A 53 -12.53 -6.56 13.18
N TYR A 54 -13.42 -6.01 12.34
CA TYR A 54 -13.74 -6.58 11.03
C TYR A 54 -12.62 -6.43 10.00
N HIS A 55 -11.76 -5.42 10.14
CA HIS A 55 -10.65 -5.15 9.24
C HIS A 55 -9.29 -5.43 9.89
N GLY A 56 -9.23 -6.43 10.77
CA GLY A 56 -7.99 -6.88 11.38
C GLY A 56 -7.51 -6.05 12.56
N GLY A 57 -8.39 -5.28 13.20
CA GLY A 57 -8.08 -4.47 14.38
C GLY A 57 -7.56 -5.26 15.58
N THR A 58 -7.90 -6.55 15.64
CA THR A 58 -7.43 -7.50 16.66
C THR A 58 -6.15 -8.22 16.24
N THR A 59 -5.72 -8.06 15.00
CA THR A 59 -4.52 -8.68 14.47
C THR A 59 -3.34 -7.73 14.70
N PRO A 60 -2.25 -8.22 15.34
CA PRO A 60 -1.05 -7.42 15.54
C PRO A 60 -0.42 -6.99 14.20
N LYS A 61 0.36 -5.92 14.23
CA LYS A 61 1.09 -5.36 13.08
C LYS A 61 2.60 -5.61 13.19
N GLY A 62 3.32 -5.40 12.09
CA GLY A 62 4.78 -5.49 12.06
C GLY A 62 5.29 -6.88 12.43
N ASP A 63 6.31 -6.94 13.27
CA ASP A 63 7.01 -8.19 13.63
C ASP A 63 6.17 -9.14 14.48
N GLN A 64 5.09 -8.62 15.06
CA GLN A 64 4.12 -9.43 15.82
C GLN A 64 3.08 -10.10 14.91
N TRP A 65 3.05 -9.76 13.61
CA TRP A 65 2.13 -10.36 12.66
C TRP A 65 2.41 -11.85 12.46
N GLY A 66 1.36 -12.67 12.57
CA GLY A 66 1.47 -14.13 12.45
C GLY A 66 1.98 -14.84 13.71
N LEU A 67 2.42 -14.09 14.73
CA LEU A 67 2.82 -14.67 16.02
C LEU A 67 1.61 -14.97 16.91
N VAL A 68 1.73 -16.05 17.67
CA VAL A 68 0.74 -16.41 18.70
C VAL A 68 0.75 -15.34 19.79
N GLN A 69 -0.37 -14.65 19.96
CA GLN A 69 -0.54 -13.68 21.04
C GLN A 69 -0.94 -14.40 22.33
N TRP A 70 -0.20 -14.24 23.41
CA TRP A 70 -0.53 -14.88 24.70
C TRP A 70 -1.56 -14.08 25.49
N PRO A 71 -2.41 -14.73 26.31
CA PRO A 71 -3.33 -14.00 27.19
C PRO A 71 -2.55 -13.17 28.22
N ASN A 72 -3.15 -12.08 28.69
CA ASN A 72 -2.59 -11.30 29.79
C ASN A 72 -2.61 -12.15 31.08
N GLY A 73 -1.43 -12.44 31.64
CA GLY A 73 -1.27 -13.27 32.84
C GLY A 73 -1.96 -12.71 34.09
N LYS A 74 -2.27 -11.41 34.14
CA LYS A 74 -2.96 -10.76 35.26
C LYS A 74 -4.49 -10.83 35.16
N ALA A 75 -5.04 -11.35 34.07
CA ALA A 75 -6.49 -11.47 33.91
C ALA A 75 -7.04 -12.60 34.81
N PRO A 76 -8.24 -12.45 35.41
CA PRO A 76 -8.84 -13.51 36.23
C PRO A 76 -9.04 -14.85 35.49
N ASP A 77 -9.15 -14.79 34.16
CA ASP A 77 -9.34 -15.96 33.28
C ASP A 77 -8.09 -16.30 32.45
N ALA A 78 -6.91 -15.82 32.85
CA ALA A 78 -5.66 -15.98 32.11
C ALA A 78 -5.30 -17.46 31.89
N GLU A 79 -5.35 -18.27 32.94
CA GLU A 79 -4.98 -19.69 32.89
C GLU A 79 -5.91 -20.47 31.94
N ALA A 80 -7.23 -20.29 32.08
CA ALA A 80 -8.20 -20.93 31.20
C ALA A 80 -7.98 -20.56 29.72
N LYS A 81 -7.70 -19.28 29.43
CA LYS A 81 -7.37 -18.82 28.07
C LYS A 81 -6.04 -19.38 27.56
N LEU A 82 -5.04 -19.52 28.43
CA LEU A 82 -3.75 -20.09 28.09
C LEU A 82 -3.90 -21.55 27.69
N GLN A 83 -4.56 -22.35 28.53
CA GLN A 83 -4.83 -23.77 28.27
C GLN A 83 -5.62 -23.98 26.97
N ALA A 84 -6.67 -23.18 26.74
CA ALA A 84 -7.43 -23.23 25.49
C ALA A 84 -6.55 -22.92 24.27
N LYS A 85 -5.61 -21.98 24.39
CA LYS A 85 -4.68 -21.61 23.33
C LYS A 85 -3.64 -22.70 23.05
N LEU A 86 -3.05 -23.29 24.10
CA LEU A 86 -2.12 -24.42 23.96
C LEU A 86 -2.78 -25.61 23.27
N LYS A 87 -3.99 -25.99 23.69
CA LYS A 87 -4.79 -27.04 23.04
C LYS A 87 -5.05 -26.76 21.56
N ARG A 88 -5.32 -25.50 21.19
CA ARG A 88 -5.50 -25.10 19.80
C ARG A 88 -4.21 -25.24 18.99
N ILE A 89 -3.08 -24.81 19.54
CA ILE A 89 -1.76 -24.92 18.89
C ILE A 89 -1.42 -26.40 18.64
N GLU A 90 -1.59 -27.24 19.65
CA GLU A 90 -1.33 -28.67 19.55
C GLU A 90 -2.20 -29.33 18.47
N ARG A 91 -3.50 -29.01 18.44
CA ARG A 91 -4.42 -29.50 17.41
C ARG A 91 -3.96 -29.12 15.99
N ILE A 92 -3.55 -27.88 15.79
CA ILE A 92 -3.05 -27.40 14.49
C ILE A 92 -1.75 -28.13 14.13
N ARG A 93 -0.83 -28.33 15.08
CA ARG A 93 0.42 -29.08 14.86
C ARG A 93 0.13 -30.52 14.44
N LYS A 94 -0.76 -31.22 15.16
CA LYS A 94 -1.19 -32.59 14.84
C LYS A 94 -1.84 -32.69 13.46
N ALA A 95 -2.76 -31.77 13.13
CA ALA A 95 -3.40 -31.73 11.81
C ALA A 95 -2.38 -31.50 10.68
N LYS A 96 -1.40 -30.60 10.89
CA LYS A 96 -0.32 -30.36 9.93
C LYS A 96 0.55 -31.60 9.76
N ALA A 97 0.94 -32.26 10.84
CA ALA A 97 1.74 -33.49 10.80
C ALA A 97 1.01 -34.61 10.03
N LYS A 98 -0.28 -34.84 10.34
CA LYS A 98 -1.10 -35.80 9.62
C LYS A 98 -1.18 -35.50 8.12
N ARG A 99 -1.41 -34.23 7.75
CA ARG A 99 -1.44 -33.81 6.34
C ARG A 99 -0.11 -34.07 5.63
N LEU A 100 1.01 -33.78 6.30
CA LEU A 100 2.35 -33.97 5.75
C LEU A 100 2.74 -35.44 5.64
N ALA A 101 2.27 -36.30 6.54
CA ALA A 101 2.48 -37.74 6.49
C ALA A 101 1.62 -38.44 5.43
N ALA A 102 0.45 -37.87 5.11
CA ALA A 102 -0.45 -38.38 4.08
C ALA A 102 -0.05 -37.96 2.65
N MET A 103 0.93 -37.06 2.48
CA MET A 103 1.41 -36.64 1.17
C MET A 103 2.27 -37.73 0.52
N SER A 104 2.12 -37.93 -0.79
CA SER A 104 3.07 -38.73 -1.57
C SER A 104 4.46 -38.07 -1.60
N PRO A 105 5.53 -38.80 -1.96
CA PRO A 105 6.86 -38.22 -2.14
C PRO A 105 6.88 -37.03 -3.12
N GLU A 106 6.18 -37.14 -4.24
CA GLU A 106 6.09 -36.10 -5.28
C GLU A 106 5.32 -34.88 -4.78
N GLU A 107 4.21 -35.09 -4.07
CA GLU A 107 3.46 -34.01 -3.41
C GLU A 107 4.30 -33.30 -2.36
N ARG A 108 5.12 -34.06 -1.63
CA ARG A 108 5.99 -33.49 -0.61
C ARG A 108 7.07 -32.62 -1.23
N GLN A 109 7.70 -33.07 -2.32
CA GLN A 109 8.67 -32.27 -3.06
C GLN A 109 8.04 -30.97 -3.58
N ARG A 110 6.83 -31.02 -4.17
CA ARG A 110 6.10 -29.82 -4.61
C ARG A 110 5.79 -28.88 -3.44
N TYR A 111 5.38 -29.42 -2.29
CA TYR A 111 5.10 -28.63 -1.09
C TYR A 111 6.36 -27.91 -0.59
N ASP A 112 7.49 -28.60 -0.51
CA ASP A 112 8.75 -28.04 -0.04
C ASP A 112 9.33 -27.02 -1.05
N GLN A 113 9.22 -27.29 -2.35
CA GLN A 113 9.61 -26.33 -3.39
C GLN A 113 8.76 -25.06 -3.31
N ARG A 114 7.44 -25.20 -3.14
CA ARG A 114 6.53 -24.07 -2.95
C ARG A 114 6.89 -23.26 -1.70
N ALA A 115 7.27 -23.92 -0.61
CA ALA A 115 7.69 -23.25 0.61
C ALA A 115 8.97 -22.42 0.41
N LYS A 116 9.93 -22.93 -0.37
CA LYS A 116 11.17 -22.22 -0.71
C LYS A 116 10.92 -21.02 -1.63
N THR A 117 10.18 -21.21 -2.72
CA THR A 117 10.00 -20.17 -3.75
C THR A 117 9.05 -19.04 -3.32
N HIS A 118 8.06 -19.33 -2.47
CA HIS A 118 7.11 -18.33 -1.98
C HIS A 118 7.41 -17.82 -0.57
N ALA A 119 8.58 -18.15 -0.01
CA ALA A 119 9.05 -17.49 1.20
C ALA A 119 9.20 -15.99 0.90
N PRO A 120 8.60 -15.10 1.71
CA PRO A 120 8.82 -13.67 1.55
C PRO A 120 10.30 -13.40 1.82
N GLY A 121 11.07 -13.07 0.78
CA GLY A 121 12.52 -12.78 0.86
C GLY A 121 12.86 -11.71 1.91
N PRO A 122 14.15 -11.44 2.19
CA PRO A 122 14.59 -10.57 3.27
C PRO A 122 13.85 -9.23 3.36
N ALA A 123 13.65 -8.71 4.58
CA ALA A 123 12.87 -7.48 4.79
C ALA A 123 13.43 -6.29 3.98
N ALA A 124 14.76 -6.17 3.91
CA ALA A 124 15.44 -5.15 3.11
C ALA A 124 15.15 -5.28 1.61
N GLU A 125 15.12 -6.51 1.08
CA GLU A 125 14.80 -6.75 -0.33
C GLU A 125 13.34 -6.40 -0.63
N ARG A 126 12.41 -6.74 0.27
CA ARG A 126 11.00 -6.35 0.12
C ARG A 126 10.80 -4.84 0.20
N ALA A 127 11.57 -4.14 1.02
CA ALA A 127 11.57 -2.68 1.11
C ALA A 127 12.07 -2.07 -0.20
N ARG A 128 13.25 -2.49 -0.68
CA ARG A 128 13.79 -2.09 -1.99
C ARG A 128 12.79 -2.28 -3.13
N ARG A 129 12.19 -3.47 -3.26
CA ARG A 129 11.17 -3.73 -4.30
C ARG A 129 9.94 -2.81 -4.20
N ARG A 130 9.58 -2.32 -3.01
CA ARG A 130 8.51 -1.31 -2.86
C ARG A 130 8.98 0.05 -3.32
N ASP A 131 10.19 0.45 -2.95
CA ASP A 131 10.77 1.73 -3.33
C ASP A 131 11.01 1.81 -4.84
N ASP A 132 11.51 0.73 -5.46
CA ASP A 132 11.69 0.63 -6.90
C ASP A 132 10.35 0.80 -7.65
N ARG A 133 9.28 0.18 -7.15
CA ARG A 133 7.92 0.37 -7.72
C ARG A 133 7.40 1.79 -7.54
N LYS A 134 7.68 2.42 -6.39
CA LYS A 134 7.29 3.80 -6.13
C LYS A 134 8.01 4.75 -7.09
N ARG A 135 9.34 4.62 -7.21
CA ARG A 135 10.15 5.39 -8.16
C ARG A 135 9.70 5.18 -9.61
N ALA A 136 9.43 3.94 -10.02
CA ALA A 136 8.93 3.66 -11.36
C ALA A 136 7.52 4.25 -11.62
N ALA A 137 6.68 4.37 -10.60
CA ALA A 137 5.40 5.06 -10.70
C ALA A 137 5.59 6.58 -10.80
N GLU A 138 6.51 7.16 -10.01
CA GLU A 138 6.87 8.58 -10.07
C GLU A 138 7.45 8.96 -11.44
N ILE A 139 8.38 8.15 -11.97
CA ILE A 139 8.95 8.35 -13.31
C ILE A 139 7.86 8.32 -14.38
N ARG A 140 6.97 7.30 -14.35
CA ARG A 140 5.85 7.25 -15.30
C ARG A 140 4.95 8.47 -15.22
N ALA A 141 4.57 8.87 -14.01
CA ALA A 141 3.76 10.07 -13.80
C ALA A 141 4.46 11.33 -14.35
N SER A 142 5.78 11.46 -14.16
CA SER A 142 6.54 12.60 -14.68
C SER A 142 6.68 12.61 -16.21
N LEU A 143 6.64 11.44 -16.87
CA LEU A 143 6.66 11.35 -18.33
C LEU A 143 5.29 11.60 -18.94
N GLU A 144 4.23 11.19 -18.26
CA GLU A 144 2.84 11.37 -18.69
C GLU A 144 2.34 12.81 -18.48
N THR A 145 2.94 13.54 -17.54
CA THR A 145 2.62 14.96 -17.28
C THR A 145 3.63 15.83 -18.01
N PRO A 146 3.23 16.56 -19.07
CA PRO A 146 4.12 17.55 -19.69
C PRO A 146 4.60 18.53 -18.63
N ASP A 147 5.90 18.79 -18.61
CA ASP A 147 6.50 19.75 -17.67
C ASP A 147 6.00 21.15 -18.08
N GLU A 148 4.90 21.63 -17.49
CA GLU A 148 4.37 23.00 -17.67
C GLU A 148 5.26 24.06 -16.98
N LYS A 149 6.58 23.82 -16.96
CA LYS A 149 7.51 24.82 -16.45
C LYS A 149 7.39 26.05 -17.36
N PRO A 150 7.05 27.22 -16.82
CA PRO A 150 7.04 28.43 -17.62
C PRO A 150 8.46 28.62 -18.17
N VAL A 151 8.55 28.69 -19.50
CA VAL A 151 9.79 29.00 -20.21
C VAL A 151 10.30 30.32 -19.65
N SER A 152 11.54 30.33 -19.12
CA SER A 152 12.11 31.57 -18.59
C SER A 152 12.22 32.60 -19.71
N ALA A 153 12.14 33.88 -19.39
CA ALA A 153 12.25 34.95 -20.38
C ALA A 153 13.56 34.86 -21.19
N GLU A 154 14.64 34.44 -20.54
CA GLU A 154 15.94 34.17 -21.16
C GLU A 154 15.86 33.00 -22.16
N LEU A 155 15.22 31.89 -21.79
CA LEU A 155 15.09 30.73 -22.67
C LEU A 155 14.21 31.03 -23.89
N ALA A 156 13.16 31.84 -23.70
CA ALA A 156 12.31 32.31 -24.79
C ALA A 156 13.06 33.25 -25.75
N GLU A 157 13.96 34.09 -25.23
CA GLU A 157 14.82 34.95 -26.05
C GLU A 157 15.84 34.13 -26.85
N LEU A 158 16.48 33.15 -26.20
CA LEU A 158 17.41 32.23 -26.89
C LEU A 158 16.70 31.44 -28.01
N GLN A 159 15.46 31.01 -27.79
CA GLN A 159 14.66 30.34 -28.82
C GLN A 159 14.35 31.25 -30.01
N ARG A 160 14.04 32.53 -29.78
CA ARG A 160 13.85 33.51 -30.86
C ARG A 160 15.13 33.74 -31.66
N GLN A 161 16.26 33.89 -30.97
CA GLN A 161 17.56 34.07 -31.61
C GLN A 161 17.96 32.85 -32.44
N ALA A 162 17.71 31.64 -31.94
CA ALA A 162 17.96 30.40 -32.69
C ALA A 162 17.12 30.33 -33.97
N ALA A 163 15.82 30.63 -33.89
CA ALA A 163 14.94 30.65 -35.05
C ALA A 163 15.38 31.68 -36.10
N ALA A 164 15.77 32.88 -35.67
CA ALA A 164 16.28 33.92 -36.57
C ALA A 164 17.59 33.50 -37.26
N LEU A 165 18.50 32.83 -36.54
CA LEU A 165 19.74 32.31 -37.11
C LEU A 165 19.49 31.18 -38.10
N GLU A 166 18.52 30.30 -37.84
CA GLU A 166 18.13 29.24 -38.77
C GLU A 166 17.52 29.80 -40.06
N GLU A 167 16.62 30.78 -39.96
CA GLU A 167 16.07 31.47 -41.14
C GLU A 167 17.16 32.18 -41.96
N ALA A 168 18.07 32.88 -41.29
CA ALA A 168 19.19 33.55 -41.96
C ALA A 168 20.08 32.52 -42.68
N ARG A 169 20.44 31.42 -42.02
CA ARG A 169 21.22 30.32 -42.61
C ARG A 169 20.52 29.78 -43.85
N ASP A 170 19.23 29.48 -43.77
CA ASP A 170 18.47 28.89 -44.87
C ASP A 170 18.25 29.89 -46.02
N HIS A 171 18.17 31.19 -45.73
CA HIS A 171 18.19 32.25 -46.74
C HIS A 171 19.52 32.30 -47.50
N TYR A 172 20.66 32.33 -46.79
CA TYR A 172 21.97 32.33 -47.43
C TYR A 172 22.24 31.05 -48.24
N ARG A 173 21.78 29.89 -47.74
CA ARG A 173 21.89 28.63 -48.49
C ARG A 173 21.14 28.71 -49.83
N ARG A 174 19.92 29.24 -49.83
CA ARG A 174 19.13 29.43 -51.07
C ARG A 174 19.80 30.40 -52.05
N LEU A 175 20.41 31.48 -51.55
CA LEU A 175 21.14 32.41 -52.42
C LEU A 175 22.37 31.75 -53.05
N ALA A 176 23.15 31.00 -52.27
CA ALA A 176 24.31 30.27 -52.77
C ALA A 176 23.91 29.23 -53.83
N GLU A 177 22.83 28.47 -53.60
CA GLU A 177 22.27 27.52 -54.57
C GLU A 177 21.84 28.22 -55.88
N GLN A 178 21.22 29.40 -55.79
CA GLN A 178 20.82 30.18 -56.97
C GLN A 178 22.01 30.75 -57.74
N GLU A 179 23.04 31.22 -57.04
CA GLU A 179 24.25 31.78 -57.65
C GLU A 179 25.04 30.69 -58.39
N GLN A 180 25.17 29.52 -57.77
CA GLN A 180 25.80 28.36 -58.39
C GLN A 180 25.03 27.88 -59.64
N ALA A 181 23.70 27.82 -59.57
CA ALA A 181 22.86 27.48 -60.73
C ALA A 181 22.95 28.52 -61.88
N LYS A 182 23.21 29.79 -61.58
CA LYS A 182 23.47 30.83 -62.60
C LYS A 182 24.85 30.67 -63.23
N GLN A 183 25.87 30.36 -62.44
CA GLN A 183 27.22 30.10 -62.95
C GLN A 183 27.25 28.86 -63.86
N ASP A 184 26.57 27.77 -63.47
CA ASP A 184 26.48 26.55 -64.28
C ASP A 184 25.74 26.76 -65.62
N ARG A 185 24.79 27.71 -65.68
CA ARG A 185 24.10 28.10 -66.93
C ARG A 185 24.91 29.01 -67.84
N GLY A 186 25.95 29.69 -67.33
CA GLY A 186 26.81 30.60 -68.10
C GLY A 186 27.99 29.92 -68.80
N VAL A 187 28.28 28.65 -68.50
CA VAL A 187 29.45 27.92 -69.01
C VAL A 187 29.20 27.22 -70.37
N PHE A 188 27.95 27.16 -70.84
CA PHE A 188 27.58 26.55 -72.13
C PHE A 188 26.90 27.51 -73.13
N GLY A 189 27.10 28.83 -72.98
CA GLY A 189 26.60 29.87 -73.90
C GLY A 189 27.66 30.38 -74.85
#